data_AF-A0A851VXY9-F1
#
_entry.id   AF-A0A851VXY9-F1
#
_cell.length_a   1.000
_cell.length_b   1.000
_cell.length_c   1.000
_cell.angle_alpha   90.00
_cell.angle_beta   90.00
_cell.angle_gamma   90.00
#
_symmetry.space_group_name_H-M   'P 1'
#
loop_
_entity.id
_entity.type
_entity.pdbx_description
1 polymer ?
#
loop_
_entity_poly.entity_id
_entity_poly.type
_entity_poly.pdbx_seq_one_letter_code
_entity_poly.pdbx_strand_id
1 'polypeptide(L)'
;TGFRSFIRALLFPLISQLEMAIVNISAEMEIISNTTDAIGRLQTEVNSLKEVVLQNRMILDMITAQMGGVCTLVNTSFCMYVDQSGQIATDIN
;
A
#
# COMPACT_ATOMS: atom_id res chain seq x y z
N THR A 1 44.95 17.08 27.63
CA THR A 1 45.61 18.28 27.06
C THR A 1 45.90 18.03 25.59
N GLY A 2 45.50 18.93 24.68
CA GLY A 2 45.79 18.91 23.23
C GLY A 2 45.15 17.78 22.39
N PHE A 3 45.61 16.55 22.57
CA PHE A 3 45.30 15.40 21.72
C PHE A 3 43.80 15.05 21.64
N ARG A 4 43.07 15.16 22.77
CA ARG A 4 41.61 14.96 22.81
C ARG A 4 40.82 16.02 22.03
N SER A 5 41.27 17.28 22.07
CA SER A 5 40.66 18.36 21.28
C SER A 5 40.96 18.20 19.80
N PHE A 6 42.19 17.76 19.47
CA PHE A 6 42.59 17.47 18.10
C PHE A 6 41.80 16.30 17.50
N ILE A 7 41.63 15.20 18.25
CA ILE A 7 40.77 14.09 17.85
C ILE A 7 39.32 14.53 17.67
N ARG A 8 38.77 15.35 18.57
CA ARG A 8 37.41 15.89 18.38
C ARG A 8 37.30 16.74 17.13
N ALA A 9 38.24 17.65 16.87
CA ALA A 9 38.20 18.49 15.68
C ALA A 9 38.26 17.67 14.37
N LEU A 10 39.03 16.58 14.36
CA LEU A 10 39.10 15.64 13.23
C LEU A 10 37.84 14.79 13.06
N LEU A 11 37.24 14.33 14.16
CA LEU A 11 36.07 13.44 14.12
C LEU A 11 34.74 14.19 14.00
N PHE A 12 34.64 15.43 14.48
CA PHE A 12 33.41 16.23 14.44
C PHE A 12 32.75 16.35 13.06
N PRO A 13 33.48 16.67 11.96
CA PRO A 13 32.86 16.72 10.63
C PRO A 13 32.35 15.34 10.19
N LEU A 14 33.10 14.27 10.45
CA LEU A 14 32.68 12.91 10.12
C LEU A 14 31.42 12.50 10.89
N ILE A 15 31.34 12.86 12.17
CA ILE A 15 30.16 12.61 13.03
C ILE A 15 28.95 13.37 12.49
N SER A 16 29.11 14.67 12.16
CA SER A 16 28.01 15.49 11.64
C SER A 16 27.44 14.98 10.30
N GLN A 17 28.29 14.49 9.41
CA GLN A 17 27.88 13.91 8.13
C GLN A 17 27.09 12.61 8.34
N LEU A 18 27.51 11.79 9.31
CA LEU A 18 26.82 10.57 9.66
C LEU A 18 25.45 10.85 10.29
N GLU A 19 25.35 11.84 11.17
CA GLU A 19 24.07 12.25 11.77
C GLU A 19 23.07 12.73 10.71
N MET A 20 23.51 13.56 9.76
CA MET A 20 22.66 14.01 8.66
C MET A 20 22.20 12.85 7.77
N ALA A 21 23.08 11.91 7.47
CA ALA A 21 22.74 10.71 6.70
C ALA A 21 21.70 9.85 7.42
N ILE A 22 21.85 9.68 8.74
CA ILE A 22 20.88 8.94 9.58
C ILE A 22 19.53 9.64 9.57
N VAL A 23 19.49 10.97 9.78
CA VAL A 23 18.23 11.73 9.76
C VAL A 23 17.53 11.62 8.41
N ASN A 24 18.27 11.75 7.31
CA ASN A 24 17.69 11.63 5.97
C ASN A 24 17.09 10.23 5.73
N ILE A 25 17.82 9.17 6.11
CA ILE A 25 17.32 7.79 6.01
C ILE A 25 16.09 7.57 6.91
N SER A 26 16.09 8.13 8.13
CA SER A 26 14.92 8.01 9.02
C SER A 26 13.67 8.69 8.46
N ALA A 27 13.83 9.84 7.81
CA ALA A 27 12.72 10.54 7.16
C ALA A 27 12.17 9.73 5.97
N GLU A 28 13.05 9.14 5.15
CA GLU A 28 12.64 8.23 4.07
C GLU A 28 11.91 6.99 4.62
N MET A 29 12.37 6.40 5.73
CA MET A 29 11.67 5.29 6.38
C MET A 29 10.28 5.68 6.90
N GLU A 30 10.12 6.88 7.44
CA GLU A 30 8.80 7.38 7.87
C GLU A 30 7.84 7.53 6.69
N ILE A 31 8.32 8.02 5.54
CA ILE A 31 7.51 8.12 4.32
C ILE A 31 7.06 6.73 3.85
N ILE A 32 7.96 5.75 3.86
CA ILE A 32 7.63 4.36 3.51
C ILE A 32 6.58 3.81 4.48
N SER A 33 6.77 3.98 5.80
CA SER A 33 5.81 3.54 6.81
C SER A 33 4.41 4.13 6.59
N ASN A 34 4.33 5.44 6.36
CA ASN A 34 3.06 6.12 6.09
C ASN A 34 2.40 5.61 4.80
N THR A 35 3.20 5.28 3.79
CA THR A 35 2.71 4.71 2.52
C THR A 35 2.15 3.30 2.74
N THR A 36 2.85 2.46 3.50
CA THR A 36 2.42 1.12 3.89
C THR A 36 1.09 1.17 4.66
N ASP A 37 0.95 2.08 5.63
CA ASP A 37 -0.30 2.29 6.37
C ASP A 37 -1.45 2.73 5.46
N ALA A 38 -1.18 3.64 4.52
CA ALA A 38 -2.17 4.08 3.55
C ALA A 38 -2.64 2.94 2.64
N ILE A 39 -1.72 2.07 2.18
CA ILE A 39 -2.06 0.86 1.41
C ILE A 39 -2.92 -0.08 2.25
N GLY A 40 -2.58 -0.30 3.52
CA GLY A 40 -3.38 -1.11 4.44
C GLY A 40 -4.82 -0.60 4.57
N ARG A 41 -4.99 0.72 4.73
CA ARG A 41 -6.33 1.34 4.79
C ARG A 41 -7.10 1.19 3.48
N LEU A 42 -6.44 1.41 2.34
CA LEU A 42 -7.06 1.20 1.02
C LEU A 42 -7.49 -0.27 0.83
N GLN A 43 -6.69 -1.22 1.30
CA GLN A 43 -7.05 -2.63 1.24
C GLN A 43 -8.30 -2.95 2.07
N THR A 44 -8.48 -2.31 3.23
CA THR A 44 -9.70 -2.42 4.03
C THR A 44 -10.91 -1.89 3.27
N GLU A 45 -10.82 -0.70 2.67
CA GLU A 45 -11.90 -0.11 1.88
C GLU A 45 -12.27 -0.96 0.66
N VAL A 46 -11.29 -1.45 -0.09
CA VAL A 46 -11.50 -2.35 -1.24
C VAL A 46 -12.15 -3.66 -0.78
N ASN A 47 -11.73 -4.21 0.36
CA ASN A 47 -12.35 -5.41 0.93
C ASN A 47 -13.80 -5.18 1.39
N SER A 48 -14.17 -3.96 1.79
CA SER A 48 -15.57 -3.63 2.08
C SER A 48 -16.38 -3.51 0.79
N LEU A 49 -15.83 -2.81 -0.20
CA LEU A 49 -16.48 -2.59 -1.49
C LEU A 49 -16.69 -3.88 -2.30
N LYS A 50 -15.75 -4.84 -2.23
CA LYS A 50 -15.86 -6.09 -3.01
C LYS A 50 -17.14 -6.85 -2.67
N GLU A 51 -17.53 -6.89 -1.39
CA GLU A 51 -18.73 -7.59 -0.95
C GLU A 51 -19.99 -6.98 -1.55
N VAL A 52 -20.09 -5.64 -1.55
CA VAL A 52 -21.23 -4.91 -2.11
C VAL A 52 -21.28 -5.06 -3.63
N VAL A 53 -20.14 -4.97 -4.32
CA VAL A 53 -20.08 -5.10 -5.78
C VAL A 53 -20.43 -6.53 -6.24
N LEU A 54 -19.93 -7.55 -5.53
CA LEU A 54 -20.24 -8.94 -5.83
C LEU A 54 -21.72 -9.27 -5.58
N GLN A 55 -22.29 -8.75 -4.50
CA GLN A 55 -23.73 -8.88 -4.23
C GLN A 55 -24.56 -8.18 -5.31
N ASN A 56 -24.20 -6.95 -5.69
CA ASN A 56 -24.88 -6.24 -6.77
C ASN A 56 -24.80 -7.01 -8.10
N ARG A 57 -23.63 -7.57 -8.43
CA ARG A 57 -23.47 -8.40 -9.63
C ARG A 57 -24.38 -9.63 -9.59
N MET A 58 -24.41 -10.35 -8.47
CA MET A 58 -25.26 -11.53 -8.29
C MET A 58 -26.74 -11.19 -8.45
N ILE A 59 -27.21 -10.10 -7.83
CA ILE A 59 -28.60 -9.64 -7.95
C ILE A 59 -28.91 -9.27 -9.40
N LEU A 60 -28.02 -8.53 -10.07
CA LEU A 60 -28.17 -8.17 -11.47
C LEU A 60 -28.24 -9.41 -12.36
N ASP A 61 -27.36 -10.39 -12.17
CA ASP A 61 -27.39 -11.65 -12.92
C ASP A 61 -28.69 -12.45 -12.65
N MET A 62 -29.19 -12.43 -11.40
CA MET A 62 -30.46 -13.07 -11.06
C MET A 62 -31.65 -12.42 -11.77
N ILE A 63 -31.78 -11.08 -11.71
CA ILE A 63 -32.93 -10.39 -12.34
C ILE A 63 -32.84 -10.37 -13.87
N THR A 64 -31.64 -10.55 -14.42
CA THR A 64 -31.40 -10.61 -15.87
C THR A 64 -31.19 -12.04 -16.38
N ALA A 65 -31.46 -13.06 -15.56
CA ALA A 65 -31.21 -14.46 -15.90
C ALA A 65 -31.92 -14.90 -17.20
N GLN A 66 -33.15 -14.42 -17.46
CA GLN A 66 -33.89 -14.70 -18.70
C GLN A 66 -33.22 -14.11 -19.95
N MET A 67 -32.39 -13.09 -19.79
CA MET A 67 -31.62 -12.43 -20.86
C MET A 67 -30.17 -12.93 -20.92
N GLY A 68 -29.84 -14.01 -20.19
CA GLY A 68 -28.50 -14.59 -20.15
C GLY A 68 -27.54 -13.90 -19.18
N GLY A 69 -28.06 -13.17 -18.18
CA GLY A 69 -27.26 -12.48 -17.17
C GLY A 69 -26.85 -11.07 -17.61
N VAL A 70 -26.22 -10.32 -16.69
CA VAL A 70 -26.02 -8.88 -16.89
C VAL A 70 -24.97 -8.60 -17.95
N CYS A 71 -23.93 -9.43 -18.10
CA CYS A 71 -22.92 -9.26 -19.16
C CYS A 71 -23.52 -9.41 -20.56
N THR A 72 -24.40 -10.39 -20.74
CA THR A 72 -25.11 -10.60 -22.01
C THR A 72 -26.03 -9.42 -22.29
N LEU A 73 -26.77 -8.97 -21.26
CA LEU A 73 -27.68 -7.83 -21.38
C LEU A 73 -26.96 -6.53 -21.78
N VAL A 74 -25.81 -6.23 -21.18
CA VAL A 74 -25.04 -5.02 -21.49
C VAL A 74 -24.11 -5.18 -22.69
N ASN A 75 -24.07 -6.36 -23.31
CA ASN A 75 -23.19 -6.71 -24.43
C ASN A 75 -21.70 -6.41 -24.14
N THR A 76 -21.23 -6.83 -22.97
CA THR A 76 -19.82 -6.69 -22.55
C THR A 76 -19.20 -8.06 -22.26
N SER A 77 -17.86 -8.14 -22.29
CA SER A 77 -17.15 -9.31 -21.77
C SER A 77 -17.44 -9.51 -20.28
N PHE A 78 -17.38 -10.77 -19.83
CA PHE A 78 -17.49 -11.10 -18.41
C PHE A 78 -16.28 -10.59 -17.64
N CYS A 79 -16.53 -9.95 -16.50
CA CYS A 79 -15.50 -9.45 -15.59
C CYS A 79 -15.74 -10.04 -14.20
N MET A 80 -14.65 -10.49 -13.56
CA MET A 80 -14.68 -11.03 -12.20
C MET A 80 -13.70 -10.25 -11.32
N TYR A 81 -14.08 -10.05 -10.05
CA TYR A 81 -13.16 -9.54 -9.04
C TYR A 81 -12.08 -10.59 -8.73
N VAL A 82 -10.82 -10.18 -8.72
CA VAL A 82 -9.68 -11.02 -8.33
C VAL A 82 -9.19 -10.56 -6.96
N ASP A 83 -9.25 -11.46 -5.98
CA ASP A 83 -8.81 -11.14 -4.62
C ASP A 83 -7.28 -11.23 -4.51
N GLN A 84 -6.63 -10.09 -4.31
CA GLN A 84 -5.18 -9.98 -4.10
C GLN A 84 -4.82 -9.65 -2.64
N SER A 85 -5.78 -9.69 -1.71
CA SER A 85 -5.57 -9.30 -0.31
C SER A 85 -4.43 -10.06 0.36
N GLY A 86 -4.27 -11.36 0.04
CA GLY A 86 -3.16 -12.17 0.55
C GLY A 86 -1.78 -11.70 0.06
N GLN A 87 -1.66 -11.33 -1.21
CA GLN A 87 -0.39 -10.83 -1.78
C GLN A 87 -0.08 -9.44 -1.23
N ILE A 88 -1.09 -8.58 -1.14
CA ILE A 88 -0.92 -7.23 -0.61
C ILE A 88 -0.50 -7.28 0.87
N ALA A 89 -1.08 -8.20 1.66
CA ALA A 89 -0.67 -8.39 3.05
C ALA A 89 0.79 -8.87 3.21
N THR A 90 1.32 -9.64 2.25
CA THR A 90 2.74 -10.04 2.28
C THR A 90 3.67 -8.94 1.80
N ASP A 91 3.22 -8.07 0.90
CA ASP A 91 4.04 -7.01 0.32
C ASP A 91 4.21 -5.81 1.26
N ILE A 92 3.24 -5.58 2.15
CA ILE A 92 3.23 -4.44 3.09
C ILE A 92 3.72 -4.79 4.50
N ASN A 93 4.03 -6.06 4.80
CA ASN A 93 4.45 -6.53 6.13
C ASN A 93 5.92 -6.92 6.17
#